data_AF-S8AYW1-F1
#
_entry.id   AF-S8AYW1-F1
#
_cell.length_a   1.000
_cell.length_b   1.000
_cell.length_c   1.000
_cell.angle_alpha   90.00
_cell.angle_beta   90.00
_cell.angle_gamma   90.00
#
_symmetry.space_group_name_H-M   'P 1'
#
loop_
_entity.id
_entity.type
_entity.pdbx_description
1 polymer ?
#
loop_
_entity_poly.entity_id
_entity_poly.type
_entity_poly.pdbx_seq_one_letter_code
_entity_poly.pdbx_strand_id
1 'polypeptide(L)'
;MTNSLSIATCAIYSVFVIPVLYLLIRHGRFGLLGWLFLFLFCTLRIIGGALAIHDAGAAANIISSVGLSPLLLATAGLLHEGREFRIQHLDKKMEWVSALAYHMLVVAGVALTAAGSAKLQAHQEPIDKADKMVKAGISILTVAWVALVGWTGLSFHAPRGRNSQLAAAGTVLLAAVVFALSFIGLRVIYTLVALCTQKPSLNPVTGSLAIRVVLSFLPEVIATLAFILSGFQTIRAPQLARLSQEDNSSLSPKRRAQPWI
;
A
#
# COMPACT_ATOMS: atom_id res chain seq x y z
N MET A 1 25.07 -14.64 -3.94
CA MET A 1 24.03 -14.30 -4.96
C MET A 1 22.84 -13.51 -4.39
N THR A 2 22.62 -13.49 -3.07
CA THR A 2 21.69 -12.55 -2.39
C THR A 2 21.98 -11.08 -2.70
N ASN A 3 23.25 -10.73 -2.85
CA ASN A 3 23.69 -9.36 -3.14
C ASN A 3 23.10 -8.82 -4.47
N SER A 4 22.95 -9.64 -5.50
CA SER A 4 22.43 -9.19 -6.80
C SER A 4 20.96 -8.75 -6.71
N LEU A 5 20.14 -9.46 -5.95
CA LEU A 5 18.75 -9.08 -5.70
C LEU A 5 18.65 -7.80 -4.86
N SER A 6 19.50 -7.68 -3.84
CA SER A 6 19.57 -6.49 -2.99
C SER A 6 20.04 -5.25 -3.77
N ILE A 7 21.05 -5.41 -4.63
CA ILE A 7 21.54 -4.35 -5.53
C ILE A 7 20.44 -3.94 -6.51
N ALA A 8 19.77 -4.89 -7.17
CA ALA A 8 18.67 -4.61 -8.08
C ALA A 8 17.51 -3.88 -7.38
N THR A 9 17.18 -4.30 -6.16
CA THR A 9 16.18 -3.63 -5.33
C THR A 9 16.58 -2.18 -5.06
N CYS A 10 17.79 -1.96 -4.56
CA CYS A 10 18.27 -0.61 -4.27
C CYS A 10 18.25 0.28 -5.52
N ALA A 11 18.78 -0.22 -6.65
CA ALA A 11 18.84 0.52 -7.91
C ALA A 11 17.44 0.90 -8.45
N ILE A 12 16.51 -0.07 -8.54
CA ILE A 12 15.18 0.17 -9.10
C ILE A 12 14.37 1.13 -8.22
N TYR A 13 14.37 0.92 -6.89
CA TYR A 13 13.61 1.80 -6.00
C TYR A 13 14.23 3.20 -5.87
N SER A 14 15.54 3.35 -6.07
CA SER A 14 16.19 4.67 -6.18
C SER A 14 15.73 5.45 -7.40
N VAL A 15 15.39 4.77 -8.50
CA VAL A 15 14.78 5.41 -9.67
C VAL A 15 13.31 5.74 -9.41
N PHE A 16 12.57 4.84 -8.76
CA PHE A 16 11.13 5.04 -8.47
C PHE A 16 10.84 6.10 -7.41
N VAL A 17 11.73 6.34 -6.45
CA VAL A 17 11.48 7.34 -5.39
C VAL A 17 11.33 8.75 -5.97
N ILE A 18 12.00 9.06 -7.08
CA ILE A 18 11.94 10.38 -7.74
C ILE A 18 10.53 10.70 -8.26
N PRO A 19 9.92 9.89 -9.17
CA PRO A 19 8.55 10.14 -9.61
C PRO A 19 7.53 10.01 -8.48
N VAL A 20 7.73 9.12 -7.50
CA VAL A 20 6.82 9.00 -6.35
C VAL A 20 6.82 10.27 -5.50
N LEU A 21 7.98 10.88 -5.25
CA LEU A 21 8.08 12.15 -4.54
C LEU A 21 7.41 13.29 -5.33
N TYR A 22 7.60 13.32 -6.65
CA TYR A 22 6.90 14.28 -7.51
C TYR A 22 5.36 14.12 -7.42
N LEU A 23 4.86 12.88 -7.51
CA LEU A 23 3.43 12.59 -7.42
C LEU A 23 2.86 12.92 -6.03
N LEU A 24 3.60 12.64 -4.95
CA LEU A 24 3.25 13.03 -3.59
C LEU A 24 2.96 14.54 -3.48
N ILE A 25 3.82 15.36 -4.06
CA ILE A 25 3.65 16.82 -4.05
C ILE A 25 2.46 17.23 -4.93
N ARG A 26 2.29 16.62 -6.11
CA ARG A 26 1.26 17.02 -7.09
C ARG A 26 -0.15 16.60 -6.71
N HIS A 27 -0.32 15.42 -6.12
CA HIS A 27 -1.61 14.95 -5.62
C HIS A 27 -2.03 15.66 -4.32
N GLY A 28 -1.04 16.08 -3.51
CA GLY A 28 -1.26 16.90 -2.33
C GLY A 28 -2.26 16.26 -1.35
N ARG A 29 -3.19 17.06 -0.82
CA ARG A 29 -4.11 16.61 0.25
C ARG A 29 -4.99 15.42 -0.12
N PHE A 30 -5.35 15.26 -1.40
CA PHE A 30 -6.29 14.21 -1.82
C PHE A 30 -5.61 12.84 -1.90
N GLY A 31 -4.34 12.81 -2.29
CA GLY A 31 -3.55 11.59 -2.39
C GLY A 31 -2.54 11.38 -1.28
N LEU A 32 -2.47 12.28 -0.29
CA LEU A 32 -1.38 12.32 0.71
C LEU A 32 -1.11 10.95 1.33
N LEU A 33 -2.15 10.25 1.78
CA LEU A 33 -2.03 8.91 2.38
C LEU A 33 -1.37 7.93 1.41
N GLY A 34 -1.87 7.84 0.18
CA GLY A 34 -1.42 6.89 -0.82
C GLY A 34 0.04 7.10 -1.21
N TRP A 35 0.37 8.32 -1.64
CA TRP A 35 1.70 8.65 -2.13
C TRP A 35 2.76 8.70 -1.02
N LEU A 36 2.38 9.09 0.21
CA LEU A 36 3.30 9.08 1.35
C LEU A 36 3.70 7.65 1.70
N PHE A 37 2.74 6.73 1.80
CA PHE A 37 3.06 5.33 2.08
C PHE A 37 3.83 4.67 0.93
N LEU A 38 3.58 5.07 -0.32
CA LEU A 38 4.37 4.59 -1.46
C LEU A 38 5.81 5.11 -1.43
N PHE A 39 6.01 6.36 -1.00
CA PHE A 39 7.34 6.95 -0.79
C PHE A 39 8.09 6.23 0.35
N LEU A 40 7.40 5.99 1.47
CA LEU A 40 7.94 5.24 2.60
C LEU A 40 8.29 3.80 2.18
N PHE A 41 7.45 3.17 1.36
CA PHE A 41 7.72 1.86 0.79
C PHE A 41 9.02 1.86 -0.04
N CYS A 42 9.18 2.80 -0.97
CA CYS A 42 10.39 2.90 -1.79
C CYS A 42 11.64 3.13 -0.92
N THR A 43 11.54 4.03 0.06
CA THR A 43 12.64 4.33 1.00
C THR A 43 13.03 3.11 1.82
N LEU A 44 12.05 2.37 2.36
CA LEU A 44 12.28 1.13 3.10
C LEU A 44 12.96 0.06 2.22
N ARG A 45 12.64 0.00 0.92
CA ARG A 45 13.30 -0.92 -0.01
C ARG A 45 14.74 -0.56 -0.30
N ILE A 46 15.03 0.73 -0.44
CA ILE A 46 16.41 1.23 -0.61
C ILE A 46 17.23 0.91 0.63
N ILE A 47 16.73 1.23 1.83
CA ILE A 47 17.42 0.98 3.10
C ILE A 47 17.61 -0.52 3.32
N GLY A 48 16.56 -1.33 3.13
CA GLY A 48 16.64 -2.79 3.28
C GLY A 48 17.63 -3.43 2.30
N GLY A 49 17.64 -2.96 1.05
CA GLY A 49 18.61 -3.40 0.04
C GLY A 49 20.05 -3.01 0.40
N ALA A 50 20.27 -1.77 0.82
CA ALA A 50 21.59 -1.28 1.23
C ALA A 50 22.14 -2.05 2.45
N LEU A 51 21.30 -2.27 3.46
CA LEU A 51 21.67 -3.07 4.63
C LEU A 51 22.03 -4.49 4.21
N ALA A 52 21.21 -5.15 3.39
CA ALA A 52 21.48 -6.51 2.92
C ALA A 52 22.76 -6.64 2.06
N ILE A 53 23.27 -5.55 1.48
CA ILE A 53 24.55 -5.53 0.75
C ILE A 53 25.73 -5.45 1.72
N HIS A 54 25.62 -4.63 2.76
CA HIS A 54 26.70 -4.39 3.72
C HIS A 54 26.78 -5.49 4.78
N ASP A 55 25.65 -5.84 5.40
CA ASP A 55 25.54 -6.91 6.39
C ASP A 55 24.13 -7.50 6.41
N ALA A 56 24.00 -8.79 6.07
CA ALA A 56 22.72 -9.51 6.04
C ALA A 56 22.22 -9.91 7.45
N GLY A 57 22.39 -9.01 8.42
CA GLY A 57 22.02 -9.20 9.81
C GLY A 57 20.51 -9.10 10.08
N ALA A 58 20.16 -9.17 11.36
CA ALA A 58 18.78 -9.16 11.87
C ALA A 58 17.91 -8.04 11.26
N ALA A 59 18.46 -6.83 11.19
CA ALA A 59 17.76 -5.64 10.66
C ALA A 59 17.34 -5.79 9.20
N ALA A 60 18.22 -6.33 8.34
CA ALA A 60 17.90 -6.54 6.91
C ALA A 60 16.75 -7.53 6.73
N ASN A 61 16.72 -8.59 7.54
CA ASN A 61 15.68 -9.62 7.52
C ASN A 61 14.33 -9.10 8.06
N ILE A 62 14.36 -8.28 9.11
CA ILE A 62 13.15 -7.63 9.64
C ILE A 62 12.58 -6.68 8.59
N ILE A 63 13.40 -5.80 8.00
CA ILE A 63 12.94 -4.84 6.98
C ILE A 63 12.38 -5.57 5.76
N SER A 64 13.02 -6.65 5.31
CA SER A 64 12.54 -7.48 4.20
C SER A 64 11.18 -8.13 4.47
N SER A 65 10.83 -8.37 5.74
CA SER A 65 9.57 -8.98 6.17
C SER A 65 8.46 -7.94 6.40
N VAL A 66 8.84 -6.71 6.74
CA VAL A 66 7.92 -5.57 7.02
C VAL A 66 7.49 -4.82 5.75
N GLY A 67 8.22 -4.99 4.63
CA GLY A 67 7.97 -4.26 3.38
C GLY A 67 6.56 -4.41 2.78
N LEU A 68 5.78 -5.43 3.15
CA LEU A 68 4.40 -5.60 2.69
C LEU A 68 3.46 -4.47 3.14
N SER A 69 3.72 -3.90 4.30
CA SER A 69 2.73 -3.08 4.99
C SER A 69 2.65 -1.64 4.50
N PRO A 70 3.78 -0.95 4.25
CA PRO A 70 3.74 0.31 3.53
C PRO A 70 3.06 0.19 2.15
N LEU A 71 3.21 -0.96 1.47
CA LEU A 71 2.57 -1.19 0.17
C LEU A 71 1.05 -1.38 0.29
N LEU A 72 0.57 -2.13 1.28
CA LEU A 72 -0.86 -2.25 1.58
C LEU A 72 -1.47 -0.90 1.97
N LEU A 73 -0.78 -0.12 2.80
CA LEU A 73 -1.21 1.23 3.19
C LEU A 73 -1.21 2.20 2.02
N ALA A 74 -0.22 2.13 1.13
CA ALA A 74 -0.20 2.90 -0.11
C ALA A 74 -1.40 2.57 -1.00
N THR A 75 -1.70 1.27 -1.15
CA THR A 75 -2.84 0.79 -1.93
C THR A 75 -4.16 1.28 -1.33
N ALA A 76 -4.32 1.22 -0.01
CA ALA A 76 -5.48 1.78 0.68
C ALA A 76 -5.60 3.31 0.52
N GLY A 77 -4.48 4.02 0.56
CA GLY A 77 -4.46 5.47 0.33
C GLY A 77 -4.79 5.86 -1.12
N LEU A 78 -4.32 5.12 -2.13
CA LEU A 78 -4.71 5.32 -3.52
C LEU A 78 -6.18 4.96 -3.76
N LEU A 79 -6.68 3.93 -3.07
CA LEU A 79 -8.09 3.57 -3.10
C LEU A 79 -8.95 4.70 -2.51
N HIS A 80 -8.55 5.26 -1.38
CA HIS A 80 -9.19 6.42 -0.77
C HIS A 80 -9.25 7.61 -1.75
N GLU A 81 -8.12 7.95 -2.38
CA GLU A 81 -8.05 9.01 -3.38
C GLU A 81 -8.97 8.75 -4.58
N GLY A 82 -8.90 7.56 -5.16
CA GLY A 82 -9.72 7.18 -6.31
C GLY A 82 -11.21 7.20 -5.99
N ARG A 83 -11.60 6.88 -4.76
CA ARG A 83 -13.00 6.94 -4.28
C ARG A 83 -13.47 8.37 -4.09
N GLU A 84 -12.66 9.25 -3.51
CA GLU A 84 -12.99 10.69 -3.39
C GLU A 84 -13.23 11.32 -4.77
N PHE A 85 -12.52 10.86 -5.82
CA PHE A 85 -12.73 11.32 -7.19
C PHE A 85 -13.90 10.65 -7.92
N ARG A 86 -14.16 9.36 -7.65
CA ARG A 86 -15.17 8.56 -8.38
C ARG A 86 -16.57 8.66 -7.81
N ILE A 87 -16.72 8.58 -6.48
CA ILE A 87 -17.99 8.27 -5.82
C ILE A 87 -18.79 9.56 -5.55
N GLN A 88 -20.08 9.55 -5.89
CA GLN A 88 -20.99 10.64 -5.54
C GLN A 88 -21.35 10.59 -4.05
N HIS A 89 -21.23 11.72 -3.34
CA HIS A 89 -21.59 11.86 -1.92
C HIS A 89 -20.90 10.85 -0.98
N LEU A 90 -19.57 10.71 -1.10
CA LEU A 90 -18.78 9.92 -0.15
C LEU A 90 -18.89 10.52 1.27
N ASP A 91 -19.33 9.72 2.25
CA ASP A 91 -19.32 10.14 3.65
C ASP A 91 -17.88 10.17 4.16
N LYS A 92 -17.33 11.38 4.24
CA LYS A 92 -15.96 11.62 4.67
C LYS A 92 -15.68 11.09 6.08
N LYS A 93 -16.65 11.14 6.99
CA LYS A 93 -16.43 10.65 8.36
C LYS A 93 -16.24 9.14 8.36
N MET A 94 -17.15 8.42 7.72
CA MET A 94 -17.06 6.97 7.56
C MET A 94 -15.75 6.58 6.87
N GLU A 95 -15.37 7.32 5.82
CA GLU A 95 -14.17 7.08 5.06
C GLU A 95 -12.88 7.17 5.89
N TRP A 96 -12.75 8.24 6.68
CA TRP A 96 -11.60 8.44 7.56
C TRP A 96 -11.56 7.42 8.70
N VAL A 97 -12.73 7.08 9.27
CA VAL A 97 -12.82 6.03 10.30
C VAL A 97 -12.33 4.69 9.76
N SER A 98 -12.74 4.34 8.54
CA SER A 98 -12.32 3.08 7.94
C SER A 98 -10.86 3.08 7.48
N ALA A 99 -10.34 4.20 6.98
CA ALA A 99 -8.93 4.36 6.70
C ALA A 99 -8.08 4.20 7.97
N LEU A 100 -8.52 4.79 9.09
CA LEU A 100 -7.87 4.64 10.39
C LEU A 100 -7.92 3.20 10.90
N ALA A 101 -9.09 2.56 10.84
CA ALA A 101 -9.26 1.16 11.24
C ALA A 101 -8.35 0.22 10.41
N TYR A 102 -8.27 0.44 9.11
CA TYR A 102 -7.38 -0.29 8.22
C TYR A 102 -5.91 -0.07 8.57
N HIS A 103 -5.54 1.18 8.87
CA HIS A 103 -4.17 1.52 9.27
C HIS A 103 -3.78 0.79 10.56
N MET A 104 -4.63 0.81 11.58
CA MET A 104 -4.40 0.10 12.84
C MET A 104 -4.26 -1.42 12.63
N LEU A 105 -5.09 -2.00 11.77
CA LEU A 105 -5.01 -3.43 11.42
C LEU A 105 -3.65 -3.78 10.81
N VAL A 106 -3.18 -3.00 9.83
CA VAL A 106 -1.89 -3.23 9.16
C VAL A 106 -0.73 -3.02 10.12
N VAL A 107 -0.76 -1.96 10.96
CA VAL A 107 0.27 -1.69 11.97
C VAL A 107 0.36 -2.83 12.98
N ALA A 108 -0.77 -3.37 13.45
CA ALA A 108 -0.81 -4.51 14.34
C ALA A 108 -0.17 -5.76 13.71
N GLY A 109 -0.50 -6.04 12.44
CA GLY A 109 0.10 -7.15 11.69
C GLY A 109 1.62 -7.02 11.58
N VAL A 110 2.12 -5.83 11.21
CA VAL A 110 3.57 -5.53 11.17
C VAL A 110 4.24 -5.73 12.51
N ALA A 111 3.68 -5.13 13.56
CA ALA A 111 4.27 -5.14 14.88
C ALA A 111 4.45 -6.58 15.38
N LEU A 112 3.44 -7.43 15.18
CA LEU A 112 3.51 -8.85 15.53
C LEU A 112 4.56 -9.61 14.69
N THR A 113 4.57 -9.41 13.36
CA THR A 113 5.57 -10.06 12.48
C THR A 113 6.98 -9.62 12.82
N ALA A 114 7.22 -8.32 13.02
CA ALA A 114 8.53 -7.78 13.35
C ALA A 114 9.00 -8.24 14.73
N ALA A 115 8.15 -8.16 15.76
CA ALA A 115 8.48 -8.60 17.11
C ALA A 115 8.75 -10.12 17.16
N GLY A 116 7.94 -10.93 16.49
CA GLY A 116 8.17 -12.37 16.38
C GLY A 116 9.48 -12.69 15.67
N SER A 117 9.76 -12.01 14.56
CA SER A 117 11.01 -12.20 13.77
C SER A 117 12.25 -11.81 14.56
N ALA A 118 12.21 -10.69 15.29
CA ALA A 118 13.30 -10.23 16.15
C ALA A 118 13.58 -11.25 17.27
N LYS A 119 12.52 -11.78 17.92
CA LYS A 119 12.64 -12.78 18.97
C LYS A 119 13.23 -14.11 18.47
N LEU A 120 12.84 -14.55 17.26
CA LEU A 120 13.42 -15.74 16.63
C LEU A 120 14.92 -15.58 16.36
N GLN A 121 15.35 -14.40 15.95
CA GLN A 121 16.78 -14.12 15.70
C GLN A 121 17.59 -13.99 16.98
N ALA A 122 17.02 -13.39 18.03
CA ALA A 122 17.69 -13.17 19.30
C ALA A 122 17.71 -14.41 20.22
N HIS A 123 17.06 -15.52 19.85
CA HIS A 123 16.93 -16.74 20.67
C HIS A 123 16.39 -16.48 22.09
N GLN A 124 15.62 -15.40 22.28
CA GLN A 124 15.21 -14.91 23.60
C GLN A 124 13.96 -15.59 24.19
N GLU A 125 13.16 -16.27 23.36
CA GLU A 125 11.90 -16.91 23.75
C GLU A 125 11.82 -18.32 23.17
N PRO A 126 10.96 -19.20 23.73
CA PRO A 126 10.67 -20.49 23.10
C PRO A 126 10.29 -20.27 21.63
N ILE A 127 10.98 -20.97 20.72
CA ILE A 127 10.83 -20.82 19.27
C ILE A 127 9.35 -20.87 18.86
N ASP A 128 8.57 -21.76 19.50
CA ASP A 128 7.14 -21.92 19.27
C ASP A 128 6.31 -20.65 19.51
N LYS A 129 6.66 -19.86 20.53
CA LYS A 129 5.92 -18.63 20.86
C LYS A 129 6.25 -17.52 19.88
N ALA A 130 7.52 -17.36 19.52
CA ALA A 130 7.96 -16.36 18.56
C ALA A 130 7.45 -16.67 17.14
N ASP A 131 7.44 -17.95 16.73
CA ASP A 131 6.84 -18.40 15.47
C ASP A 131 5.32 -18.15 15.42
N LYS A 132 4.59 -18.42 16.52
CA LYS A 132 3.16 -18.06 16.63
C LYS A 132 2.91 -16.57 16.43
N MET A 133 3.78 -15.69 16.95
CA MET A 133 3.66 -14.24 16.74
C MET A 133 3.85 -13.86 15.26
N VAL A 134 4.84 -14.45 14.58
CA VAL A 134 5.06 -14.23 13.14
C VAL A 134 3.86 -14.69 12.31
N LYS A 135 3.35 -15.90 12.60
CA LYS A 135 2.16 -16.46 11.95
C LYS A 135 0.92 -15.60 12.17
N ALA A 136 0.68 -15.14 13.40
CA ALA A 136 -0.43 -14.24 13.70
C ALA A 136 -0.34 -12.92 12.91
N GLY A 137 0.84 -12.30 12.86
CA GLY A 137 1.07 -11.07 12.11
C GLY A 137 0.81 -11.24 10.61
N ILE A 138 1.32 -12.33 9.99
CA ILE A 138 1.11 -12.58 8.56
C ILE A 138 -0.35 -12.95 8.25
N SER A 139 -1.04 -13.66 9.14
CA SER A 139 -2.49 -13.89 9.02
C SER A 139 -3.27 -12.57 9.04
N ILE A 140 -2.93 -11.65 9.94
CA ILE A 140 -3.56 -10.31 10.00
C ILE A 140 -3.31 -9.53 8.71
N LEU A 141 -2.08 -9.54 8.18
CA LEU A 141 -1.76 -8.86 6.90
C LEU A 141 -2.51 -9.50 5.71
N THR A 142 -2.73 -10.81 5.75
CA THR A 142 -3.54 -11.53 4.74
C THR A 142 -4.99 -11.09 4.81
N VAL A 143 -5.57 -11.02 6.01
CA VAL A 143 -6.94 -10.50 6.22
C VAL A 143 -7.04 -9.04 5.75
N ALA A 144 -6.03 -8.21 6.03
CA ALA A 144 -5.99 -6.84 5.55
C ALA A 144 -5.96 -6.74 4.02
N TRP A 145 -5.25 -7.65 3.33
CA TRP A 145 -5.31 -7.73 1.87
C TRP A 145 -6.71 -8.12 1.37
N VAL A 146 -7.34 -9.15 1.95
CA VAL A 146 -8.71 -9.57 1.57
C VAL A 146 -9.72 -8.45 1.79
N ALA A 147 -9.64 -7.77 2.94
CA ALA A 147 -10.49 -6.63 3.25
C ALA A 147 -10.34 -5.51 2.20
N LEU A 148 -9.11 -5.24 1.75
CA LEU A 148 -8.82 -4.22 0.75
C LEU A 148 -9.34 -4.60 -0.64
N VAL A 149 -9.30 -5.88 -1.02
CA VAL A 149 -9.92 -6.41 -2.24
C VAL A 149 -11.44 -6.20 -2.18
N GLY A 150 -12.09 -6.57 -1.08
CA GLY A 150 -13.52 -6.35 -0.89
C GLY A 150 -13.90 -4.87 -0.94
N TRP A 151 -13.14 -4.03 -0.26
CA TRP A 151 -13.30 -2.58 -0.27
C TRP A 151 -13.21 -2.00 -1.69
N THR A 152 -12.24 -2.45 -2.47
CA THR A 152 -12.07 -2.04 -3.87
C THR A 152 -13.25 -2.48 -4.73
N GLY A 153 -13.73 -3.71 -4.56
CA GLY A 153 -14.92 -4.22 -5.25
C GLY A 153 -16.17 -3.39 -4.96
N LEU A 154 -16.46 -3.13 -3.67
CA LEU A 154 -17.57 -2.27 -3.25
C LEU A 154 -17.46 -0.86 -3.86
N SER A 155 -16.23 -0.36 -4.04
CA SER A 155 -15.98 0.94 -4.61
C SER A 155 -16.37 1.04 -6.08
N PHE A 156 -16.40 -0.06 -6.84
CA PHE A 156 -16.90 -0.09 -8.23
C PHE A 156 -18.43 -0.08 -8.31
N HIS A 157 -19.11 -0.66 -7.33
CA HIS A 157 -20.58 -0.67 -7.27
C HIS A 157 -21.18 0.67 -6.84
N ALA A 158 -20.40 1.52 -6.19
CA ALA A 158 -20.87 2.84 -5.76
C ALA A 158 -21.21 3.77 -6.96
N PRO A 159 -22.25 4.62 -6.82
CA PRO A 159 -22.64 5.59 -7.85
C PRO A 159 -21.52 6.56 -8.21
N ARG A 160 -21.36 6.85 -9.52
CA ARG A 160 -20.35 7.79 -10.01
C ARG A 160 -20.78 9.24 -9.82
N GLY A 161 -19.82 10.12 -9.52
CA GLY A 161 -20.04 11.57 -9.41
C GLY A 161 -20.42 12.23 -10.74
N ARG A 162 -21.01 13.44 -10.64
CA ARG A 162 -21.48 14.24 -11.79
C ARG A 162 -20.36 14.73 -12.72
N ASN A 163 -19.15 14.93 -12.19
CA ASN A 163 -18.01 15.38 -12.99
C ASN A 163 -17.36 14.17 -13.69
N SER A 164 -17.62 14.02 -15.00
CA SER A 164 -17.17 12.87 -15.79
C SER A 164 -15.65 12.74 -15.86
N GLN A 165 -14.91 13.85 -15.93
CA GLN A 165 -13.44 13.84 -15.98
C GLN A 165 -12.85 13.39 -14.64
N LEU A 166 -13.41 13.89 -13.53
CA LEU A 166 -12.97 13.49 -12.19
C LEU A 166 -13.30 12.02 -11.90
N ALA A 167 -14.50 11.58 -12.28
CA ALA A 167 -14.92 10.19 -12.14
C ALA A 167 -14.09 9.22 -13.00
N ALA A 168 -13.68 9.65 -14.20
CA ALA A 168 -12.77 8.90 -15.05
C ALA A 168 -11.39 8.75 -14.39
N ALA A 169 -10.82 9.83 -13.84
CA ALA A 169 -9.56 9.77 -13.11
C ALA A 169 -9.64 8.85 -11.88
N GLY A 170 -10.72 8.95 -11.10
CA GLY A 170 -10.96 8.02 -9.98
C GLY A 170 -11.06 6.56 -10.43
N THR A 171 -11.69 6.30 -11.59
CA THR A 171 -11.78 4.96 -12.16
C THR A 171 -10.42 4.42 -12.61
N VAL A 172 -9.54 5.27 -13.15
CA VAL A 172 -8.15 4.90 -13.50
C VAL A 172 -7.36 4.50 -12.24
N LEU A 173 -7.49 5.25 -11.14
CA LEU A 173 -6.85 4.89 -9.87
C LEU A 173 -7.39 3.58 -9.32
N LEU A 174 -8.71 3.37 -9.31
CA LEU A 174 -9.32 2.11 -8.87
C LEU A 174 -8.88 0.92 -9.75
N ALA A 175 -8.79 1.10 -11.06
CA ALA A 175 -8.30 0.06 -11.96
C ALA A 175 -6.84 -0.30 -11.67
N ALA A 176 -6.00 0.70 -11.40
CA ALA A 176 -4.61 0.48 -10.98
C ALA A 176 -4.53 -0.24 -9.62
N VAL A 177 -5.41 0.08 -8.68
CA VAL A 177 -5.53 -0.63 -7.39
C VAL A 177 -5.91 -2.09 -7.59
N VAL A 178 -6.91 -2.41 -8.42
CA VAL A 178 -7.28 -3.81 -8.72
C VAL A 178 -6.10 -4.56 -9.33
N PHE A 179 -5.45 -3.97 -10.33
CA PHE A 179 -4.29 -4.57 -10.99
C PHE A 179 -3.16 -4.83 -9.98
N ALA A 180 -2.81 -3.84 -9.17
CA ALA A 180 -1.78 -3.98 -8.14
C ALA A 180 -2.16 -5.00 -7.06
N LEU A 181 -3.43 -5.06 -6.64
CA LEU A 181 -3.91 -6.01 -5.64
C LEU A 181 -3.75 -7.47 -6.07
N SER A 182 -3.87 -7.78 -7.37
CA SER A 182 -3.58 -9.11 -7.90
C SER A 182 -2.12 -9.51 -7.67
N PHE A 183 -1.17 -8.61 -7.95
CA PHE A 183 0.27 -8.86 -7.73
C PHE A 183 0.64 -8.87 -6.24
N ILE A 184 0.10 -7.93 -5.46
CA ILE A 184 0.27 -7.93 -4.00
C ILE A 184 -0.28 -9.23 -3.40
N GLY A 185 -1.38 -9.76 -3.94
CA GLY A 185 -1.93 -11.06 -3.56
C GLY A 185 -0.95 -12.20 -3.75
N LEU A 186 -0.23 -12.25 -4.88
CA LEU A 186 0.83 -13.25 -5.10
C LEU A 186 1.89 -13.21 -4.00
N ARG A 187 2.33 -12.01 -3.61
CA ARG A 187 3.30 -11.80 -2.53
C ARG A 187 2.77 -12.25 -1.16
N VAL A 188 1.54 -11.87 -0.83
CA VAL A 188 0.89 -12.20 0.44
C VAL A 188 0.70 -13.71 0.56
N ILE A 189 0.15 -14.34 -0.48
CA ILE A 189 -0.07 -15.79 -0.53
C ILE A 189 1.26 -16.55 -0.47
N TYR A 190 2.29 -16.11 -1.18
CA TYR A 190 3.62 -16.71 -1.08
C TYR A 190 4.15 -16.68 0.35
N THR A 191 4.01 -15.54 1.03
CA THR A 191 4.46 -15.38 2.42
C THR A 191 3.68 -16.30 3.36
N LEU A 192 2.36 -16.44 3.16
CA LEU A 192 1.51 -17.35 3.92
C LEU A 192 1.88 -18.82 3.67
N VAL A 193 2.05 -19.23 2.41
CA VAL A 193 2.42 -20.61 2.04
C VAL A 193 3.79 -20.97 2.58
N ALA A 194 4.77 -20.05 2.51
CA ALA A 194 6.09 -20.26 3.07
C ALA A 194 6.02 -20.52 4.59
N LEU A 195 5.19 -19.78 5.31
CA LEU A 195 4.96 -19.99 6.74
C LEU A 195 4.22 -21.29 7.07
N CYS A 196 3.18 -21.64 6.31
CA CYS A 196 2.39 -22.84 6.58
C CYS A 196 3.17 -24.12 6.24
N THR A 197 3.99 -24.07 5.18
CA THR A 197 4.67 -25.26 4.66
C THR A 197 6.05 -25.48 5.31
N GLN A 198 6.69 -24.43 5.84
CA GLN A 198 8.02 -24.48 6.47
C GLN A 198 9.10 -25.16 5.60
N LYS A 199 8.90 -25.22 4.27
CA LYS A 199 9.86 -25.81 3.33
C LYS A 199 11.06 -24.87 3.17
N PRO A 200 12.30 -25.35 3.32
CA PRO A 200 13.49 -24.50 3.21
C PRO A 200 13.60 -23.74 1.89
N SER A 201 13.16 -24.37 0.78
CA SER A 201 13.18 -23.76 -0.56
C SER A 201 12.21 -22.58 -0.72
N LEU A 202 11.13 -22.53 0.08
CA LEU A 202 10.12 -21.48 0.05
C LEU A 202 10.43 -20.33 1.02
N ASN A 203 11.49 -20.44 1.83
CA ASN A 203 11.82 -19.42 2.81
C ASN A 203 11.98 -18.03 2.15
N PRO A 204 11.25 -16.99 2.59
CA PRO A 204 11.28 -15.65 1.97
C PRO A 204 12.65 -14.96 2.04
N VAL A 205 13.53 -15.43 2.93
CA VAL A 205 14.86 -14.86 3.21
C VAL A 205 15.96 -15.74 2.63
N THR A 206 15.91 -17.04 2.87
CA THR A 206 17.00 -17.98 2.52
C THR A 206 16.65 -18.96 1.40
N GLY A 207 15.39 -18.96 0.95
CA GLY A 207 14.90 -19.86 -0.08
C GLY A 207 15.41 -19.52 -1.48
N SER A 208 14.91 -20.26 -2.47
CA SER A 208 15.38 -20.14 -3.86
C SER A 208 15.29 -18.70 -4.36
N LEU A 209 16.39 -18.20 -4.93
CA LEU A 209 16.47 -16.85 -5.48
C LEU A 209 15.41 -16.62 -6.56
N ALA A 210 15.18 -17.61 -7.42
CA ALA A 210 14.15 -17.52 -8.47
C ALA A 210 12.75 -17.33 -7.87
N ILE A 211 12.42 -18.06 -6.81
CA ILE A 211 11.13 -17.96 -6.12
C ILE A 211 10.98 -16.58 -5.48
N ARG A 212 12.03 -16.09 -4.81
CA ARG A 212 12.04 -14.75 -4.19
C ARG A 212 11.94 -13.65 -5.26
N VAL A 213 12.56 -13.80 -6.42
CA VAL A 213 12.41 -12.82 -7.51
C VAL A 213 10.98 -12.80 -8.02
N VAL A 214 10.41 -13.96 -8.37
CA VAL A 214 9.13 -14.05 -9.08
C VAL A 214 7.93 -13.83 -8.15
N LEU A 215 7.98 -14.35 -6.92
CA LEU A 215 6.86 -14.30 -5.98
C LEU A 215 6.99 -13.20 -4.93
N SER A 216 8.16 -12.56 -4.82
CA SER A 216 8.36 -11.44 -3.90
C SER A 216 8.68 -10.13 -4.60
N PHE A 217 9.82 -10.05 -5.24
CA PHE A 217 10.35 -8.79 -5.77
C PHE A 217 9.53 -8.25 -6.95
N LEU A 218 9.28 -9.09 -7.95
CA LEU A 218 8.62 -8.70 -9.19
C LEU A 218 7.17 -8.18 -8.97
N PRO A 219 6.32 -8.82 -8.15
CA PRO A 219 4.97 -8.32 -7.89
C PRO A 219 4.97 -6.92 -7.24
N GLU A 220 5.95 -6.65 -6.37
CA GLU A 220 6.10 -5.35 -5.70
C GLU A 220 6.55 -4.25 -6.66
N VAL A 221 7.47 -4.57 -7.58
CA VAL A 221 7.91 -3.66 -8.65
C VAL A 221 6.77 -3.35 -9.60
N ILE A 222 6.03 -4.37 -10.04
CA ILE A 222 4.89 -4.19 -10.96
C ILE A 222 3.79 -3.34 -10.31
N ALA A 223 3.43 -3.61 -9.05
CA ALA A 223 2.44 -2.82 -8.32
C ALA A 223 2.88 -1.35 -8.18
N THR A 224 4.14 -1.12 -7.83
CA THR A 224 4.70 0.25 -7.69
C THR A 224 4.67 0.99 -9.01
N LEU A 225 5.08 0.33 -10.11
CA LEU A 225 5.04 0.91 -11.44
C LEU A 225 3.61 1.24 -11.88
N ALA A 226 2.66 0.35 -11.63
CA ALA A 226 1.25 0.59 -11.93
C ALA A 226 0.69 1.81 -11.20
N PHE A 227 1.08 2.02 -9.93
CA PHE A 227 0.73 3.22 -9.18
C PHE A 227 1.39 4.48 -9.75
N ILE A 228 2.69 4.43 -10.07
CA ILE A 228 3.37 5.58 -10.69
C ILE A 228 2.68 5.98 -12.00
N LEU A 229 2.39 5.03 -12.88
CA LEU A 229 1.75 5.27 -14.17
C LEU A 229 0.34 5.85 -14.01
N SER A 230 -0.47 5.32 -13.09
CA SER A 230 -1.82 5.84 -12.83
C SER A 230 -1.80 7.21 -12.15
N GLY A 231 -0.80 7.50 -11.30
CA GLY A 231 -0.58 8.83 -10.75
C GLY A 231 -0.33 9.88 -11.83
N PHE A 232 0.56 9.59 -12.77
CA PHE A 232 0.80 10.50 -13.91
C PHE A 232 -0.44 10.70 -14.78
N GLN A 233 -1.23 9.64 -15.02
CA GLN A 233 -2.50 9.74 -15.77
C GLN A 233 -3.54 10.59 -15.04
N THR A 234 -3.50 10.65 -13.71
CA THR A 234 -4.48 11.35 -12.88
C THR A 234 -3.97 12.65 -12.26
N ILE A 235 -2.82 13.13 -12.71
CA ILE A 235 -2.13 14.32 -12.15
C ILE A 235 -2.98 15.61 -12.16
N ARG A 236 -3.97 15.72 -13.05
CA ARG A 236 -4.89 16.88 -13.14
C ARG A 236 -6.10 16.75 -12.21
N ALA A 237 -6.42 15.56 -11.73
CA ALA A 237 -7.60 15.30 -10.91
C ALA A 237 -7.65 16.11 -9.59
N PRO A 238 -6.53 16.27 -8.84
CA PRO A 238 -6.52 17.09 -7.63
C PRO A 238 -6.88 18.56 -7.90
N GLN A 239 -6.49 19.11 -9.04
CA GLN A 239 -6.80 20.49 -9.43
C GLN A 239 -8.27 20.62 -9.80
N LEU A 240 -8.79 19.69 -10.62
CA LEU A 240 -10.21 19.63 -10.99
C LEU A 240 -11.13 19.48 -9.76
N ALA A 241 -10.70 18.70 -8.76
CA ALA A 241 -11.41 18.52 -7.51
C ALA A 241 -11.50 19.81 -6.69
N ARG A 242 -10.44 20.63 -6.65
CA ARG A 242 -10.44 21.94 -5.97
C ARG A 242 -11.41 22.91 -6.64
N LEU A 243 -11.34 23.02 -7.97
CA LEU A 243 -12.24 23.89 -8.74
C LEU A 243 -13.71 23.50 -8.55
N SER A 244 -14.01 22.20 -8.53
CA SER A 244 -15.37 21.69 -8.28
C SER A 244 -15.87 22.00 -6.86
N GLN A 245 -14.97 22.01 -5.86
CA GLN A 245 -15.31 22.40 -4.48
C GLN A 245 -15.56 23.91 -4.36
N GLU A 246 -14.75 24.73 -5.03
CA GLU A 246 -14.89 26.19 -5.05
C GLU A 246 -16.21 26.60 -5.73
N ASP A 247 -16.53 26.02 -6.89
CA ASP A 247 -17.79 26.26 -7.61
C ASP A 247 -19.02 25.93 -6.72
N ASN A 248 -19.05 24.75 -6.11
CA ASN A 248 -20.11 24.35 -5.18
C ASN A 248 -20.23 25.28 -3.97
N SER A 249 -19.10 25.78 -3.44
CA SER A 249 -19.12 26.71 -2.31
C SER A 249 -19.70 28.08 -2.71
N SER A 250 -19.40 28.53 -3.94
CA SER A 250 -19.87 29.81 -4.49
C SER A 250 -21.37 29.81 -4.84
N LEU A 251 -21.95 28.63 -5.08
CA LEU A 251 -23.39 28.42 -5.29
C LEU A 251 -24.19 28.33 -3.98
N SER A 252 -23.53 28.08 -2.84
CA SER A 252 -24.16 27.96 -1.51
C SER A 252 -24.53 29.25 -0.73
N PRO A 253 -24.14 30.50 -1.10
CA PRO A 253 -24.41 31.68 -0.26
C PRO A 253 -25.89 32.09 -0.15
N LYS A 254 -26.79 31.62 -1.03
CA LYS A 254 -28.19 32.10 -1.09
C LYS A 254 -29.23 31.32 -0.29
N ARG A 255 -28.87 30.22 0.39
CA ARG A 255 -29.86 29.36 1.10
C ARG A 255 -29.87 29.52 2.62
N ARG A 256 -29.29 30.61 3.16
CA ARG A 256 -29.24 30.87 4.61
C ARG A 256 -29.91 32.18 5.05
N ALA A 257 -30.57 32.89 4.13
CA ALA A 257 -31.34 34.09 4.43
C ALA A 257 -32.73 34.01 3.79
N GLN A 258 -33.58 33.12 4.31
CA GLN A 258 -35.02 33.39 4.32
C GLN A 258 -35.45 33.36 5.79
N PRO A 259 -35.55 34.52 6.44
CA PRO A 259 -36.36 34.62 7.65
C PRO A 259 -37.80 34.29 7.26
N TRP A 260 -38.39 33.36 7.98
CA TRP A 260 -39.80 33.01 7.98
C TRP A 260 -40.68 34.27 7.89
N ILE A 261 -41.45 34.37 6.82
CA ILE A 261 -42.67 35.20 6.76
C ILE A 261 -43.83 34.28 7.14
#